data_AF-W4DZV0-F1
#
_entry.id   AF-W4DZV0-F1
#
_cell.length_a   1.000
_cell.length_b   1.000
_cell.length_c   1.000
_cell.angle_alpha   90.00
_cell.angle_beta   90.00
_cell.angle_gamma   90.00
#
_symmetry.space_group_name_H-M   'P 1'
#
loop_
_entity.id
_entity.type
_entity.pdbx_description
1 polymer ?
#
loop_
_entity_poly.entity_id
_entity_poly.type
_entity_poly.pdbx_seq_one_letter_code
_entity_poly.pdbx_strand_id
1 'polypeptide(L)'
;MNEVAELMKLTVYTRIPNQDYTGSLANSVHMACADDTSEFQPLNRNYGLLFAVATVDEKNVIHEKGLKNPYLFRTQDGAFGMIAVRIDASGEDDGESRGQILLWTSPDLVTFDAQRLVRLDNERYVKEAVCALDSTGGYEIRWQDNDGSYYVNRLADLLKPEGISPPEPAEAYTVERPAQPLPGTRPGNVLTVYGPAGRKVQAAWTPVHNTGIRVEEQVSVHSAGELTKVRATALYSDGSTADKRVAWDTAGIDFTLPGTHTIHGKVVTYDLPFPLASGYADPVILPWNGRYYFLATNDNVNNIGIYVRVADTLQDLFAPGFQEAVILDLNEELNFIQTFWAPEFHVIGGELYILFAVGGKVWGPQCHLMKLNPGGDIMKAGDWSTPVRVKRMDGTPLAADGITLDMTYFKADGTSCVVWSYRKGIGTPLDTGSMLYIATVDEANPAVLTSEPVLLSRPLLGWENVQGTINNEGPYPLLTEDTVYIAYSGGAATGYTYAVGWLSIPRGGDVLDAGAWSKAGTPALSYYSLDGVYGPGHNSFFQDTDGTTLVLYHGEEQLVKHGTRCSAIHRVHYNSNGVPLLDVAGERDVHPDYADCTIQVTVLD
;
A
#
# COMPACT_ATOMS: atom_id res chain seq x y z
N MET A 1 -13.15 16.87 -39.51
CA MET A 1 -14.16 17.15 -38.48
C MET A 1 -13.43 17.90 -37.39
N ASN A 2 -13.85 19.13 -37.08
CA ASN A 2 -13.29 19.90 -35.98
C ASN A 2 -13.62 19.15 -34.68
N GLU A 3 -12.63 18.53 -34.05
CA GLU A 3 -12.73 18.12 -32.65
C GLU A 3 -12.98 19.39 -31.86
N VAL A 4 -14.21 19.59 -31.41
CA VAL A 4 -14.47 20.50 -30.29
C VAL A 4 -13.62 19.93 -29.16
N ALA A 5 -12.58 20.66 -28.76
CA ALA A 5 -11.75 20.27 -27.63
C ALA A 5 -12.67 20.18 -26.40
N GLU A 6 -13.08 18.96 -26.04
CA GLU A 6 -13.84 18.72 -24.82
C GLU A 6 -12.99 19.21 -23.65
N LEU A 7 -13.49 20.20 -22.91
CA LEU A 7 -12.88 20.63 -21.66
C LEU A 7 -13.36 19.71 -20.54
N MET A 8 -12.59 19.67 -19.47
CA MET A 8 -12.92 18.90 -18.28
C MET A 8 -12.60 19.74 -17.07
N LYS A 9 -13.40 19.60 -16.01
CA LYS A 9 -13.23 20.35 -14.77
C LYS A 9 -12.63 19.43 -13.71
N LEU A 10 -11.59 19.92 -13.05
CA LEU A 10 -11.03 19.32 -11.85
C LEU A 10 -11.39 20.20 -10.66
N THR A 11 -11.75 19.59 -9.54
CA THR A 11 -11.92 20.31 -8.27
C THR A 11 -11.12 19.63 -7.18
N VAL A 12 -10.62 20.44 -6.24
CA VAL A 12 -9.97 19.97 -5.02
C VAL A 12 -10.82 20.32 -3.80
N TYR A 13 -10.68 19.54 -2.73
CA TYR A 13 -11.43 19.75 -1.49
C TYR A 13 -10.78 19.02 -0.32
N THR A 14 -11.20 19.37 0.89
CA THR A 14 -11.04 18.50 2.07
C THR A 14 -12.39 17.93 2.46
N ARG A 15 -12.41 16.84 3.23
CA ARG A 15 -13.66 16.28 3.76
C ARG A 15 -13.97 16.86 5.13
N ILE A 16 -15.25 16.87 5.48
CA ILE A 16 -15.67 17.13 6.85
C ILE A 16 -15.45 15.83 7.64
N PRO A 17 -14.60 15.84 8.70
CA PRO A 17 -14.35 14.64 9.49
C PRO A 17 -15.64 14.06 10.07
N ASN A 18 -15.73 12.74 10.15
CA ASN A 18 -16.81 12.02 10.82
C ASN A 18 -16.26 10.79 11.58
N GLN A 19 -17.14 9.94 12.10
CA GLN A 19 -16.76 8.76 12.89
C GLN A 19 -15.92 7.73 12.10
N ASP A 20 -16.21 7.58 10.81
CA ASP A 20 -15.64 6.56 9.93
C ASP A 20 -14.55 7.11 9.00
N TYR A 21 -14.38 8.44 8.99
CA TYR A 21 -13.36 9.16 8.23
C TYR A 21 -12.82 10.31 9.09
N THR A 22 -11.79 9.99 9.86
CA THR A 22 -11.25 10.86 10.92
C THR A 22 -10.55 12.11 10.38
N GLY A 23 -10.20 13.05 11.27
CA GLY A 23 -9.45 14.27 10.91
C GLY A 23 -8.15 13.99 10.15
N SER A 24 -7.40 12.97 10.55
CA SER A 24 -6.14 12.54 9.91
C SER A 24 -6.31 12.21 8.42
N LEU A 25 -7.47 11.67 8.05
CA LEU A 25 -7.82 11.37 6.65
C LEU A 25 -8.55 12.53 5.97
N ALA A 26 -9.48 13.18 6.68
CA ALA A 26 -10.36 14.22 6.15
C ALA A 26 -9.61 15.51 5.82
N ASN A 27 -8.63 15.88 6.65
CA ASN A 27 -7.79 17.07 6.50
C ASN A 27 -6.61 16.77 5.56
N SER A 28 -6.93 16.24 4.38
CA SER A 28 -6.01 15.93 3.28
C SER A 28 -6.62 16.42 1.96
N VAL A 29 -5.81 16.57 0.91
CA VAL A 29 -6.32 16.94 -0.41
C VAL A 29 -7.07 15.76 -0.99
N HIS A 30 -8.30 16.02 -1.44
CA HIS A 30 -9.09 15.13 -2.26
C HIS A 30 -9.32 15.80 -3.62
N MET A 31 -9.61 14.99 -4.64
CA MET A 31 -9.89 15.48 -5.99
C MET A 31 -11.16 14.86 -6.53
N ALA A 32 -11.85 15.61 -7.39
CA ALA A 32 -12.96 15.11 -8.20
C ALA A 32 -12.88 15.71 -9.59
N CYS A 33 -13.50 15.03 -10.55
CA CYS A 33 -13.57 15.52 -11.92
C CYS A 33 -14.99 15.46 -12.49
N ALA A 34 -15.29 16.35 -13.41
CA ALA A 34 -16.55 16.38 -14.16
C ALA A 34 -16.24 16.68 -15.64
N ASP A 35 -17.01 16.06 -16.54
CA ASP A 35 -17.14 16.59 -17.90
C ASP A 35 -18.05 17.83 -17.88
N ASP A 36 -18.10 18.59 -18.98
CA ASP A 36 -18.88 19.83 -19.06
C ASP A 36 -20.40 19.65 -18.84
N THR A 37 -20.89 18.40 -18.84
CA THR A 37 -22.31 18.04 -18.73
C THR A 37 -22.66 17.26 -17.45
N SER A 38 -21.68 16.90 -16.61
CA SER A 38 -21.86 16.00 -15.48
C SER A 38 -21.57 16.61 -14.10
N GLU A 39 -22.06 15.93 -13.06
CA GLU A 39 -21.72 16.21 -11.67
C GLU A 39 -20.31 15.70 -11.35
N PHE A 40 -19.60 16.40 -10.45
CA PHE A 40 -18.26 15.99 -10.00
C PHE A 40 -18.27 14.57 -9.42
N GLN A 41 -17.41 13.71 -9.95
CA GLN A 41 -17.16 12.36 -9.45
C GLN A 41 -15.86 12.34 -8.64
N PRO A 42 -15.88 11.84 -7.40
CA PRO A 42 -14.68 11.76 -6.57
C PRO A 42 -13.66 10.78 -7.16
N LEU A 43 -12.40 11.18 -7.13
CA LEU A 43 -11.26 10.35 -7.51
C LEU A 43 -10.73 9.60 -6.28
N ASN A 44 -9.95 8.54 -6.51
CA ASN A 44 -9.35 7.70 -5.46
C ASN A 44 -10.37 7.21 -4.42
N ARG A 45 -11.58 6.84 -4.88
CA ARG A 45 -12.69 6.38 -4.01
C ARG A 45 -13.05 7.38 -2.89
N ASN A 46 -12.79 8.67 -3.12
CA ASN A 46 -12.94 9.73 -2.13
C ASN A 46 -12.04 9.57 -0.89
N TYR A 47 -10.92 8.86 -1.05
CA TYR A 47 -9.82 8.77 -0.08
C TYR A 47 -8.79 9.89 -0.32
N GLY A 48 -8.08 10.30 0.72
CA GLY A 48 -7.07 11.36 0.66
C GLY A 48 -5.95 11.04 -0.33
N LEU A 49 -5.50 12.05 -1.08
CA LEU A 49 -4.46 11.97 -2.10
C LEU A 49 -3.13 12.57 -1.63
N LEU A 50 -3.20 13.77 -1.04
CA LEU A 50 -2.02 14.47 -0.50
C LEU A 50 -2.25 14.79 0.96
N PHE A 51 -1.31 14.37 1.79
CA PHE A 51 -1.33 14.57 3.23
C PHE A 51 -0.25 15.58 3.62
N ALA A 52 -0.54 16.44 4.59
CA ALA A 52 0.50 17.25 5.20
C ALA A 52 1.45 16.31 5.97
N VAL A 53 2.74 16.34 5.65
CA VAL A 53 3.73 15.50 6.36
C VAL A 53 3.87 16.00 7.80
N ALA A 54 3.75 15.06 8.75
CA ALA A 54 3.97 15.29 10.17
C ALA A 54 5.38 15.83 10.46
N THR A 55 5.54 16.56 11.57
CA THR A 55 6.86 17.02 12.03
C THR A 55 7.43 16.04 13.06
N VAL A 56 8.76 15.96 13.17
CA VAL A 56 9.45 15.11 14.15
C VAL A 56 10.31 16.00 15.03
N ASP A 57 10.12 15.95 16.34
CA ASP A 57 10.89 16.76 17.26
C ASP A 57 12.25 16.15 17.63
N GLU A 58 13.05 16.90 18.41
CA GLU A 58 14.37 16.50 18.90
C GLU A 58 14.37 15.22 19.77
N LYS A 59 13.20 14.81 20.27
CA LYS A 59 13.01 13.59 21.07
C LYS A 59 12.49 12.43 20.24
N ASN A 60 12.44 12.56 18.92
CA ASN A 60 11.87 11.61 17.96
C ASN A 60 10.35 11.41 18.10
N VAL A 61 9.63 12.36 18.68
CA VAL A 61 8.16 12.29 18.75
C VAL A 61 7.58 12.86 17.46
N ILE A 62 6.60 12.14 16.90
CA ILE A 62 5.89 12.53 15.67
C ILE A 62 4.68 13.38 16.03
N HIS A 63 4.59 14.56 15.43
CA HIS A 63 3.49 15.52 15.59
C HIS A 63 2.66 15.54 14.31
N GLU A 64 1.48 14.91 14.37
CA GLU A 64 0.52 14.85 13.27
C GLU A 64 0.16 16.25 12.75
N LYS A 65 0.06 16.38 11.43
CA LYS A 65 -0.38 17.60 10.74
C LYS A 65 -1.49 17.25 9.74
N GLY A 66 -2.36 18.21 9.50
CA GLY A 66 -3.37 18.16 8.44
C GLY A 66 -3.28 19.37 7.53
N LEU A 67 -4.25 19.49 6.61
CA LEU A 67 -4.43 20.68 5.78
C LEU A 67 -5.89 21.09 5.62
N LYS A 68 -6.11 22.36 5.31
CA LYS A 68 -7.39 22.96 4.92
C LYS A 68 -7.23 23.87 3.71
N ASN A 69 -8.35 24.18 3.05
CA ASN A 69 -8.44 25.15 1.95
C ASN A 69 -7.44 24.91 0.81
N PRO A 70 -7.44 23.72 0.18
CA PRO A 70 -6.56 23.44 -0.95
C PRO A 70 -6.95 24.27 -2.18
N TYR A 71 -5.95 24.65 -2.96
CA TYR A 71 -6.10 25.43 -4.18
C TYR A 71 -5.17 24.90 -5.28
N LEU A 72 -5.75 24.51 -6.40
CA LEU A 72 -5.11 23.96 -7.59
C LEU A 72 -4.95 25.04 -8.67
N PHE A 73 -3.76 25.14 -9.25
CA PHE A 73 -3.44 26.13 -10.28
C PHE A 73 -2.52 25.57 -11.36
N ARG A 74 -2.35 26.32 -12.45
CA ARG A 74 -1.42 26.00 -13.54
C ARG A 74 -0.07 26.67 -13.31
N THR A 75 0.99 25.92 -13.58
CA THR A 75 2.36 26.45 -13.63
C THR A 75 2.66 27.04 -15.01
N GLN A 76 3.74 27.81 -15.12
CA GLN A 76 4.12 28.52 -16.34
C GLN A 76 4.34 27.57 -17.54
N ASP A 77 4.86 26.37 -17.28
CA ASP A 77 5.11 25.31 -18.26
C ASP A 77 3.87 24.47 -18.59
N GLY A 78 2.72 24.77 -17.99
CA GLY A 78 1.47 24.04 -18.22
C GLY A 78 1.34 22.75 -17.40
N ALA A 79 2.21 22.52 -16.42
CA ALA A 79 2.02 21.53 -15.36
C ALA A 79 1.04 22.06 -14.28
N PHE A 80 1.10 21.53 -13.06
CA PHE A 80 0.17 21.84 -11.98
C PHE A 80 0.89 22.22 -10.69
N GLY A 81 0.28 23.14 -9.95
CA GLY A 81 0.66 23.48 -8.59
C GLY A 81 -0.53 23.31 -7.64
N MET A 82 -0.25 22.91 -6.40
CA MET A 82 -1.24 22.78 -5.34
C MET A 82 -0.72 23.54 -4.12
N ILE A 83 -1.54 24.41 -3.53
CA ILE A 83 -1.27 25.00 -2.23
C ILE A 83 -2.37 24.65 -1.23
N ALA A 84 -2.03 24.63 0.06
CA ALA A 84 -3.01 24.46 1.14
C ALA A 84 -2.51 25.12 2.43
N VAL A 85 -3.42 25.40 3.36
CA VAL A 85 -3.06 25.86 4.70
C VAL A 85 -2.82 24.65 5.59
N ARG A 86 -1.65 24.55 6.22
CA ARG A 86 -1.34 23.49 7.19
C ARG A 86 -2.05 23.76 8.51
N ILE A 87 -2.56 22.69 9.13
CA ILE A 87 -3.24 22.70 10.42
C ILE A 87 -2.63 21.64 11.33
N ASP A 88 -2.85 21.79 12.64
CA ASP A 88 -2.43 20.79 13.61
C ASP A 88 -3.39 19.58 13.62
N ALA A 89 -3.08 18.58 14.45
CA ALA A 89 -3.89 17.37 14.61
C ALA A 89 -5.34 17.64 15.04
N SER A 90 -5.62 18.76 15.71
CA SER A 90 -6.96 19.16 16.13
C SER A 90 -7.77 19.83 15.01
N GLY A 91 -7.10 20.21 13.92
CA GLY A 91 -7.68 20.94 12.80
C GLY A 91 -7.60 22.47 12.94
N GLU A 92 -6.90 22.95 13.96
CA GLU A 92 -6.67 24.36 14.25
C GLU A 92 -5.34 24.83 13.63
N ASP A 93 -5.03 26.12 13.77
CA ASP A 93 -3.83 26.68 13.15
C ASP A 93 -2.54 26.08 13.74
N ASP A 94 -1.71 25.54 12.85
CA ASP A 94 -0.42 24.98 13.25
C ASP A 94 0.59 26.09 13.57
N GLY A 95 1.00 26.16 14.84
CA GLY A 95 2.01 27.11 15.31
C GLY A 95 3.35 26.99 14.58
N GLU A 96 3.73 25.79 14.14
CA GLU A 96 5.00 25.56 13.43
C GLU A 96 4.97 26.08 11.98
N SER A 97 3.80 26.31 11.39
CA SER A 97 3.63 26.90 10.05
C SER A 97 2.98 28.28 10.09
N ARG A 98 3.13 29.03 11.19
CA ARG A 98 2.66 30.42 11.25
C ARG A 98 3.22 31.23 10.07
N GLY A 99 2.33 31.86 9.31
CA GLY A 99 2.66 32.64 8.12
C GLY A 99 3.11 31.80 6.92
N GLN A 100 2.91 30.47 6.95
CA GLN A 100 3.35 29.57 5.88
C GLN A 100 2.17 28.78 5.28
N ILE A 101 2.33 28.40 4.01
CA ILE A 101 1.42 27.48 3.30
C ILE A 101 2.20 26.28 2.76
N LEU A 102 1.50 25.17 2.54
CA LEU A 102 2.01 24.01 1.82
C LEU A 102 2.03 24.28 0.32
N LEU A 103 3.01 23.74 -0.38
CA LEU A 103 3.13 23.77 -1.84
C LEU A 103 3.59 22.42 -2.39
N TRP A 104 2.86 21.90 -3.36
CA TRP A 104 3.27 20.81 -4.23
C TRP A 104 3.28 21.26 -5.68
N THR A 105 4.17 20.65 -6.46
CA THR A 105 4.22 20.74 -7.93
C THR A 105 4.02 19.35 -8.50
N SER A 106 3.38 19.27 -9.66
CA SER A 106 3.10 18.01 -10.33
C SER A 106 3.00 18.19 -11.84
N PRO A 107 3.67 17.35 -12.64
CA PRO A 107 3.51 17.39 -14.10
C PRO A 107 2.11 16.98 -14.57
N ASP A 108 1.42 16.12 -13.81
CA ASP A 108 0.25 15.37 -14.31
C ASP A 108 -0.86 15.11 -13.29
N LEU A 109 -0.74 15.61 -12.05
CA LEU A 109 -1.60 15.32 -10.89
C LEU A 109 -1.70 13.83 -10.51
N VAL A 110 -0.71 13.04 -10.91
CA VAL A 110 -0.52 11.63 -10.53
C VAL A 110 0.78 11.50 -9.73
N THR A 111 1.86 12.07 -10.27
CA THR A 111 3.17 12.14 -9.62
C THR A 111 3.34 13.52 -8.99
N PHE A 112 3.75 13.59 -7.73
CA PHE A 112 3.95 14.85 -7.02
C PHE A 112 5.39 14.96 -6.53
N ASP A 113 5.97 16.15 -6.66
CA ASP A 113 7.24 16.45 -5.99
C ASP A 113 7.05 16.50 -4.47
N ALA A 114 8.15 16.38 -3.74
CA ALA A 114 8.16 16.54 -2.29
C ALA A 114 7.49 17.85 -1.85
N GLN A 115 6.67 17.79 -0.80
CA GLN A 115 5.99 18.97 -0.27
C GLN A 115 7.00 20.03 0.17
N ARG A 116 6.63 21.31 0.02
CA ARG A 116 7.41 22.46 0.51
C ARG A 116 6.55 23.35 1.39
N LEU A 117 7.20 24.15 2.24
CA LEU A 117 6.56 25.26 2.94
C LEU A 117 6.99 26.58 2.31
N VAL A 118 6.01 27.43 2.02
CA VAL A 118 6.24 28.79 1.49
C VAL A 118 5.89 29.79 2.58
N ARG A 119 6.84 30.63 2.97
CA ARG A 119 6.65 31.64 4.03
C ARG A 119 6.12 32.95 3.44
N LEU A 120 4.86 33.23 3.67
CA LEU A 120 4.18 34.45 3.22
C LEU A 120 4.35 35.61 4.22
N ASP A 121 4.40 35.30 5.51
CA ASP A 121 4.50 36.27 6.62
C ASP A 121 5.28 35.66 7.80
N ASN A 122 5.70 36.48 8.76
CA ASN A 122 6.37 36.05 9.99
C ASN A 122 5.45 36.09 11.22
N GLU A 123 4.36 36.84 11.17
CA GLU A 123 3.53 37.16 12.32
C GLU A 123 2.12 36.58 12.21
N ARG A 124 1.53 36.64 11.01
CA ARG A 124 0.11 36.34 10.80
C ARG A 124 -0.13 34.88 10.44
N TYR A 125 -1.28 34.35 10.82
CA TYR A 125 -1.76 33.07 10.32
C TYR A 125 -2.46 33.24 8.98
N VAL A 126 -2.25 32.28 8.08
CA VAL A 126 -2.88 32.25 6.76
C VAL A 126 -4.19 31.47 6.88
N LYS A 127 -5.31 32.10 6.52
CA LYS A 127 -6.64 31.48 6.55
C LYS A 127 -6.94 30.74 5.24
N GLU A 128 -6.68 31.39 4.11
CA GLU A 128 -6.86 30.85 2.76
C GLU A 128 -5.86 31.54 1.83
N ALA A 129 -5.44 30.87 0.76
CA ALA A 129 -4.55 31.43 -0.24
C ALA A 129 -4.94 30.95 -1.64
N VAL A 130 -4.66 31.79 -2.65
CA VAL A 130 -4.79 31.49 -4.07
C VAL A 130 -3.48 31.83 -4.78
N CYS A 131 -3.21 31.15 -5.89
CA CYS A 131 -2.02 31.40 -6.69
C CYS A 131 -2.40 31.61 -8.16
N ALA A 132 -1.86 32.65 -8.78
CA ALA A 132 -2.04 32.92 -10.21
C ALA A 132 -0.68 33.22 -10.86
N LEU A 133 -0.56 32.89 -12.16
CA LEU A 133 0.55 33.34 -12.96
C LEU A 133 0.43 34.84 -13.23
N ASP A 134 1.51 35.57 -13.00
CA ASP A 134 1.62 36.96 -13.38
C ASP A 134 2.00 37.10 -14.87
N SER A 135 1.84 38.32 -15.41
CA SER A 135 2.15 38.62 -16.82
C SER A 135 3.62 38.43 -17.22
N THR A 136 4.52 38.31 -16.26
CA THR A 136 5.97 38.14 -16.45
C THR A 136 6.43 36.68 -16.31
N GLY A 137 5.51 35.76 -15.99
CA GLY A 137 5.79 34.34 -15.77
C GLY A 137 6.13 33.99 -14.32
N GLY A 138 6.07 34.94 -13.40
CA GLY A 138 6.12 34.69 -11.96
C GLY A 138 4.76 34.28 -11.40
N TYR A 139 4.69 34.12 -10.08
CA TYR A 139 3.52 33.67 -9.35
C TYR A 139 3.10 34.73 -8.32
N GLU A 140 1.85 35.16 -8.38
CA GLU A 140 1.21 36.00 -7.35
C GLU A 140 0.39 35.11 -6.40
N ILE A 141 0.82 35.04 -5.15
CA ILE A 141 0.13 34.34 -4.08
C ILE A 141 -0.65 35.37 -3.28
N ARG A 142 -1.98 35.39 -3.43
CA ARG A 142 -2.88 36.26 -2.66
C ARG A 142 -3.49 35.47 -1.53
N TRP A 143 -3.54 36.03 -0.33
CA TRP A 143 -3.99 35.30 0.85
C TRP A 143 -4.72 36.21 1.85
N GLN A 144 -5.60 35.60 2.62
CA GLN A 144 -6.34 36.23 3.71
C GLN A 144 -5.78 35.77 5.04
N ASP A 145 -5.59 36.69 5.99
CA ASP A 145 -5.29 36.33 7.38
C ASP A 145 -6.56 35.95 8.18
N ASN A 146 -6.39 35.53 9.43
CA ASN A 146 -7.52 35.20 10.30
C ASN A 146 -8.38 36.40 10.69
N ASP A 147 -7.82 37.61 10.68
CA ASP A 147 -8.52 38.87 11.00
C ASP A 147 -9.31 39.43 9.80
N GLY A 148 -9.13 38.83 8.62
CA GLY A 148 -9.86 39.16 7.40
C GLY A 148 -9.15 40.14 6.46
N SER A 149 -7.90 40.51 6.75
CA SER A 149 -7.06 41.35 5.90
C SER A 149 -6.46 40.53 4.76
N TYR A 150 -6.18 41.19 3.63
CA TYR A 150 -5.69 40.55 2.41
C TYR A 150 -4.29 41.04 2.05
N TYR A 151 -3.47 40.12 1.57
CA TYR A 151 -2.09 40.39 1.17
C TYR A 151 -1.75 39.67 -0.13
N VAL A 152 -0.65 40.09 -0.76
CA VAL A 152 -0.03 39.44 -1.91
C VAL A 152 1.47 39.28 -1.69
N ASN A 153 1.99 38.13 -2.11
CA ASN A 153 3.41 37.86 -2.25
C ASN A 153 3.71 37.45 -3.70
N ARG A 154 4.94 37.69 -4.16
CA ARG A 154 5.41 37.33 -5.49
C ARG A 154 6.54 36.33 -5.40
N LEU A 155 6.49 35.29 -6.22
CA LEU A 155 7.49 34.23 -6.27
C LEU A 155 7.86 33.94 -7.73
N ALA A 156 9.15 33.90 -8.05
CA ALA A 156 9.61 33.63 -9.42
C ALA A 156 9.70 32.13 -9.73
N ASP A 157 10.03 31.31 -8.74
CA ASP A 157 10.32 29.88 -8.91
C ASP A 157 9.70 29.09 -7.75
N LEU A 158 8.73 28.22 -8.06
CA LEU A 158 8.03 27.38 -7.08
C LEU A 158 8.95 26.37 -6.39
N LEU A 159 10.09 26.05 -7.00
CA LEU A 159 11.09 25.15 -6.42
C LEU A 159 12.05 25.87 -5.46
N LYS A 160 12.03 27.21 -5.43
CA LYS A 160 12.87 28.07 -4.58
C LYS A 160 12.02 29.04 -3.75
N PRO A 161 11.22 28.52 -2.80
CA PRO A 161 10.27 29.32 -2.03
C PRO A 161 10.93 30.42 -1.18
N GLU A 162 12.24 30.34 -0.91
CA GLU A 162 13.03 31.38 -0.24
C GLU A 162 13.13 32.69 -1.04
N GLY A 163 12.86 32.67 -2.34
CA GLY A 163 12.86 33.85 -3.21
C GLY A 163 11.57 34.67 -3.15
N ILE A 164 10.64 34.35 -2.26
CA ILE A 164 9.35 35.03 -2.15
C ILE A 164 9.49 36.48 -1.64
N SER A 165 8.71 37.40 -2.20
CA SER A 165 8.65 38.79 -1.76
C SER A 165 8.03 38.91 -0.36
N PRO A 166 8.29 40.01 0.37
CA PRO A 166 7.49 40.37 1.55
C PRO A 166 5.99 40.52 1.20
N PRO A 167 5.07 40.36 2.18
CA PRO A 167 3.65 40.54 1.96
C PRO A 167 3.30 42.03 1.79
N GLU A 168 2.53 42.34 0.76
CA GLU A 168 1.99 43.67 0.49
C GLU A 168 0.46 43.66 0.69
N PRO A 169 -0.15 44.71 1.28
CA PRO A 169 -1.61 44.81 1.35
C PRO A 169 -2.24 44.68 -0.04
N ALA A 170 -3.30 43.88 -0.14
CA ALA A 170 -4.00 43.62 -1.39
C ALA A 170 -5.49 43.83 -1.25
N GLU A 171 -6.19 43.94 -2.38
CA GLU A 171 -7.64 43.85 -2.40
C GLU A 171 -8.11 42.42 -2.10
N ALA A 172 -9.39 42.27 -1.77
CA ALA A 172 -10.02 40.95 -1.68
C ALA A 172 -9.93 40.19 -3.02
N TYR A 173 -9.91 38.87 -2.95
CA TYR A 173 -9.94 37.98 -4.11
C TYR A 173 -11.15 37.05 -4.05
N THR A 174 -11.47 36.44 -5.18
CA THR A 174 -12.55 35.46 -5.32
C THR A 174 -11.97 34.11 -5.70
N VAL A 175 -12.52 33.04 -5.13
CA VAL A 175 -12.21 31.66 -5.51
C VAL A 175 -13.36 31.12 -6.35
N GLU A 176 -13.07 30.62 -7.55
CA GLU A 176 -14.05 29.87 -8.33
C GLU A 176 -14.27 28.50 -7.67
N ARG A 177 -15.45 28.31 -7.07
CA ARG A 177 -15.82 27.06 -6.39
C ARG A 177 -16.85 26.28 -7.21
N PRO A 178 -16.96 24.96 -7.00
CA PRO A 178 -18.03 24.17 -7.61
C PRO A 178 -19.40 24.78 -7.30
N ALA A 179 -20.25 24.94 -8.33
CA ALA A 179 -21.63 25.40 -8.15
C ALA A 179 -22.44 24.44 -7.27
N GLN A 180 -22.13 23.14 -7.36
CA GLN A 180 -22.66 22.08 -6.51
C GLN A 180 -21.49 21.29 -5.91
N PRO A 181 -21.04 21.64 -4.70
CA PRO A 181 -20.00 20.90 -4.00
C PRO A 181 -20.46 19.48 -3.64
N LEU A 182 -19.50 18.55 -3.60
CA LEU A 182 -19.74 17.19 -3.10
C LEU A 182 -20.27 17.22 -1.65
N PRO A 183 -21.27 16.42 -1.29
CA PRO A 183 -21.78 16.35 0.09
C PRO A 183 -20.69 16.01 1.11
N GLY A 184 -20.72 16.66 2.28
CA GLY A 184 -19.77 16.40 3.36
C GLY A 184 -18.34 16.88 3.07
N THR A 185 -18.17 17.86 2.18
CA THR A 185 -16.85 18.41 1.83
C THR A 185 -16.73 19.90 2.14
N ARG A 186 -15.48 20.36 2.25
CA ARG A 186 -15.11 21.78 2.23
C ARG A 186 -14.46 22.06 0.88
N PRO A 187 -15.17 22.71 -0.07
CA PRO A 187 -14.68 22.86 -1.43
C PRO A 187 -13.49 23.81 -1.49
N GLY A 188 -12.44 23.41 -2.21
CA GLY A 188 -11.39 24.30 -2.69
C GLY A 188 -11.84 25.06 -3.94
N ASN A 189 -11.02 25.05 -4.98
CA ASN A 189 -11.35 25.66 -6.27
C ASN A 189 -11.61 24.64 -7.39
N VAL A 190 -12.16 25.15 -8.50
CA VAL A 190 -12.26 24.47 -9.78
C VAL A 190 -11.13 24.95 -10.70
N LEU A 191 -10.55 24.02 -11.45
CA LEU A 191 -9.63 24.27 -12.56
C LEU A 191 -10.15 23.59 -13.82
N THR A 192 -10.37 24.37 -14.88
CA THR A 192 -10.71 23.83 -16.20
C THR A 192 -9.43 23.42 -16.94
N VAL A 193 -9.41 22.17 -17.43
CA VAL A 193 -8.27 21.58 -18.15
C VAL A 193 -8.70 21.07 -19.52
N TYR A 194 -7.73 20.88 -20.40
CA TYR A 194 -7.93 20.20 -21.67
C TYR A 194 -8.34 18.73 -21.42
N GLY A 195 -9.41 18.26 -22.07
CA GLY A 195 -10.04 16.97 -21.80
C GLY A 195 -9.09 15.77 -21.76
N PRO A 196 -8.18 15.58 -22.72
CA PRO A 196 -7.18 14.52 -22.66
C PRO A 196 -6.28 14.54 -21.41
N ALA A 197 -5.94 15.71 -20.88
CA ALA A 197 -5.19 15.80 -19.61
C ALA A 197 -6.07 15.41 -18.42
N GLY A 198 -7.31 15.93 -18.37
CA GLY A 198 -8.27 15.56 -17.32
C GLY A 198 -8.61 14.07 -17.30
N ARG A 199 -8.79 13.44 -18.47
CA ARG A 199 -9.06 12.00 -18.60
C ARG A 199 -7.89 11.14 -18.13
N LYS A 200 -6.64 11.59 -18.32
CA LYS A 200 -5.46 10.91 -17.76
C LYS A 200 -5.47 10.94 -16.23
N VAL A 201 -5.77 12.09 -15.63
CA VAL A 201 -5.94 12.21 -14.17
C VAL A 201 -7.04 11.28 -13.68
N GLN A 202 -8.20 11.30 -14.34
CA GLN A 202 -9.32 10.43 -13.98
C GLN A 202 -8.95 8.95 -14.07
N ALA A 203 -8.33 8.52 -15.17
CA ALA A 203 -7.92 7.13 -15.36
C ALA A 203 -6.90 6.68 -14.29
N ALA A 204 -5.94 7.53 -13.93
CA ALA A 204 -4.93 7.20 -12.92
C ALA A 204 -5.50 7.02 -11.52
N TRP A 205 -6.60 7.70 -11.19
CA TRP A 205 -7.25 7.66 -9.88
C TRP A 205 -8.58 6.90 -9.86
N THR A 206 -8.91 6.20 -10.94
CA THR A 206 -10.07 5.30 -11.02
C THR A 206 -9.56 3.86 -10.91
N PRO A 207 -10.15 3.02 -10.02
CA PRO A 207 -9.72 1.63 -9.87
C PRO A 207 -9.77 0.86 -11.20
N VAL A 208 -8.69 0.14 -11.48
CA VAL A 208 -8.60 -0.73 -12.65
C VAL A 208 -9.60 -1.87 -12.54
N HIS A 209 -10.31 -2.15 -13.63
CA HIS A 209 -11.31 -3.22 -13.69
C HIS A 209 -11.26 -3.95 -15.01
N ASN A 210 -11.69 -5.21 -14.99
CA ASN A 210 -11.78 -6.06 -16.16
C ASN A 210 -12.83 -5.53 -17.16
N THR A 211 -12.43 -5.44 -18.43
CA THR A 211 -13.25 -4.94 -19.53
C THR A 211 -13.57 -6.01 -20.58
N GLY A 212 -12.97 -7.20 -20.45
CA GLY A 212 -13.24 -8.32 -21.34
C GLY A 212 -12.27 -9.49 -21.15
N ILE A 213 -12.57 -10.59 -21.83
CA ILE A 213 -11.69 -11.76 -21.98
C ILE A 213 -11.50 -12.03 -23.47
N ARG A 214 -10.28 -12.38 -23.87
CA ARG A 214 -9.94 -12.84 -25.21
C ARG A 214 -9.35 -14.25 -25.13
N VAL A 215 -9.75 -15.10 -26.06
CA VAL A 215 -9.14 -16.42 -26.29
C VAL A 215 -8.80 -16.53 -27.78
N GLU A 216 -7.79 -17.32 -28.12
CA GLU A 216 -7.56 -17.77 -29.50
C GLU A 216 -8.84 -18.39 -30.10
N GLU A 217 -9.11 -18.14 -31.37
CA GLU A 217 -10.31 -18.70 -32.03
C GLU A 217 -10.19 -20.21 -32.23
N GLN A 218 -8.98 -20.69 -32.51
CA GLN A 218 -8.69 -22.10 -32.77
C GLN A 218 -7.31 -22.50 -32.23
N VAL A 219 -7.23 -23.69 -31.63
CA VAL A 219 -5.97 -24.34 -31.22
C VAL A 219 -5.92 -25.78 -31.71
N SER A 220 -4.72 -26.32 -31.84
CA SER A 220 -4.49 -27.74 -32.10
C SER A 220 -3.79 -28.38 -30.91
N VAL A 221 -4.27 -29.55 -30.49
CA VAL A 221 -3.74 -30.29 -29.33
C VAL A 221 -3.65 -31.79 -29.64
N HIS A 222 -2.72 -32.49 -29.02
CA HIS A 222 -2.62 -33.95 -29.04
C HIS A 222 -3.23 -34.61 -27.80
N SER A 223 -3.56 -33.83 -26.76
CA SER A 223 -4.12 -34.37 -25.53
C SER A 223 -4.90 -33.34 -24.73
N ALA A 224 -5.75 -33.83 -23.81
CA ALA A 224 -6.43 -32.97 -22.83
C ALA A 224 -5.43 -32.16 -21.99
N GLY A 225 -4.25 -32.71 -21.69
CA GLY A 225 -3.21 -32.03 -20.90
C GLY A 225 -2.50 -30.88 -21.64
N GLU A 226 -2.61 -30.82 -22.96
CA GLU A 226 -2.19 -29.63 -23.72
C GLU A 226 -3.28 -28.56 -23.70
N LEU A 227 -4.54 -28.97 -23.77
CA LEU A 227 -5.67 -28.05 -23.67
C LEU A 227 -5.72 -27.33 -22.30
N THR A 228 -5.38 -27.99 -21.20
CA THR A 228 -5.30 -27.34 -19.87
C THR A 228 -4.25 -26.23 -19.78
N LYS A 229 -3.31 -26.17 -20.73
CA LYS A 229 -2.30 -25.10 -20.82
C LYS A 229 -2.78 -23.90 -21.63
N VAL A 230 -3.88 -24.04 -22.38
CA VAL A 230 -4.48 -22.94 -23.15
C VAL A 230 -5.13 -21.97 -22.17
N ARG A 231 -4.67 -20.71 -22.21
CA ARG A 231 -5.11 -19.63 -21.32
C ARG A 231 -5.97 -18.61 -22.06
N ALA A 232 -6.72 -17.85 -21.28
CA ALA A 232 -7.43 -16.67 -21.76
C ALA A 232 -6.68 -15.41 -21.35
N THR A 233 -6.70 -14.37 -22.19
CA THR A 233 -6.16 -13.05 -21.86
C THR A 233 -7.27 -12.15 -21.34
N ALA A 234 -7.21 -11.79 -20.06
CA ALA A 234 -8.07 -10.76 -19.48
C ALA A 234 -7.59 -9.36 -19.91
N LEU A 235 -8.52 -8.49 -20.27
CA LEU A 235 -8.31 -7.10 -20.66
C LEU A 235 -8.78 -6.17 -19.54
N TYR A 236 -8.08 -5.06 -19.32
CA TYR A 236 -8.38 -4.13 -18.23
C TYR A 236 -8.52 -2.69 -18.71
N SER A 237 -9.20 -1.86 -17.91
CA SER A 237 -9.56 -0.47 -18.23
C SER A 237 -8.38 0.48 -18.45
N ASP A 238 -7.19 0.13 -17.94
CA ASP A 238 -5.94 0.88 -18.12
C ASP A 238 -5.10 0.38 -19.31
N GLY A 239 -5.63 -0.57 -20.09
CA GLY A 239 -4.96 -1.20 -21.23
C GLY A 239 -4.02 -2.34 -20.87
N SER A 240 -3.86 -2.67 -19.58
CA SER A 240 -3.11 -3.85 -19.16
C SER A 240 -3.84 -5.14 -19.50
N THR A 241 -3.11 -6.26 -19.43
CA THR A 241 -3.65 -7.60 -19.65
C THR A 241 -3.10 -8.58 -18.64
N ALA A 242 -3.84 -9.67 -18.37
CA ALA A 242 -3.35 -10.77 -17.56
C ALA A 242 -3.78 -12.12 -18.15
N ASP A 243 -2.85 -13.08 -18.23
CA ASP A 243 -3.18 -14.44 -18.63
C ASP A 243 -3.86 -15.19 -17.49
N LYS A 244 -4.97 -15.85 -17.80
CA LYS A 244 -5.83 -16.55 -16.87
C LYS A 244 -5.97 -18.01 -17.27
N ARG A 245 -5.90 -18.91 -16.30
CA ARG A 245 -6.29 -20.30 -16.53
C ARG A 245 -7.76 -20.37 -16.92
N VAL A 246 -8.09 -21.38 -17.72
CA VAL A 246 -9.47 -21.69 -18.08
C VAL A 246 -9.74 -23.13 -17.69
N ALA A 247 -10.83 -23.34 -16.96
CA ALA A 247 -11.41 -24.66 -16.75
C ALA A 247 -12.19 -25.04 -18.02
N TRP A 248 -11.52 -25.72 -18.95
CA TRP A 248 -12.11 -26.21 -20.19
C TRP A 248 -13.03 -27.40 -19.94
N ASP A 249 -14.24 -27.37 -20.49
CA ASP A 249 -15.16 -28.50 -20.47
C ASP A 249 -14.75 -29.53 -21.52
N THR A 250 -14.00 -30.54 -21.08
CA THR A 250 -13.54 -31.63 -21.96
C THR A 250 -14.51 -32.80 -22.03
N ALA A 251 -15.72 -32.68 -21.46
CA ALA A 251 -16.68 -33.77 -21.44
C ALA A 251 -17.10 -34.14 -22.87
N GLY A 252 -16.98 -35.44 -23.20
CA GLY A 252 -17.41 -35.97 -24.49
C GLY A 252 -16.41 -35.83 -25.64
N ILE A 253 -15.16 -35.43 -25.35
CA ILE A 253 -14.08 -35.36 -26.34
C ILE A 253 -13.17 -36.57 -26.19
N ASP A 254 -12.99 -37.30 -27.29
CA ASP A 254 -12.00 -38.37 -27.38
C ASP A 254 -10.71 -37.81 -28.00
N PHE A 255 -9.74 -37.49 -27.14
CA PHE A 255 -8.44 -36.94 -27.56
C PHE A 255 -7.54 -37.97 -28.27
N THR A 256 -8.00 -39.21 -28.47
CA THR A 256 -7.27 -40.23 -29.25
C THR A 256 -7.72 -40.28 -30.71
N LEU A 257 -8.76 -39.53 -31.08
CA LEU A 257 -9.30 -39.48 -32.43
C LEU A 257 -9.17 -38.06 -32.98
N PRO A 258 -8.60 -37.87 -34.18
CA PRO A 258 -8.57 -36.56 -34.80
C PRO A 258 -9.96 -36.01 -35.07
N GLY A 259 -10.15 -34.72 -34.79
CA GLY A 259 -11.44 -34.06 -34.94
C GLY A 259 -11.41 -32.61 -34.49
N THR A 260 -12.36 -31.82 -34.96
CA THR A 260 -12.54 -30.43 -34.51
C THR A 260 -13.79 -30.33 -33.63
N HIS A 261 -13.61 -29.75 -32.44
CA HIS A 261 -14.64 -29.63 -31.41
C HIS A 261 -14.76 -28.18 -30.95
N THR A 262 -15.98 -27.68 -30.81
CA THR A 262 -16.22 -26.44 -30.07
C THR A 262 -16.21 -26.77 -28.58
N ILE A 263 -15.31 -26.15 -27.84
CA ILE A 263 -15.13 -26.34 -26.40
C ILE A 263 -15.50 -25.05 -25.68
N HIS A 264 -16.30 -25.19 -24.63
CA HIS A 264 -16.59 -24.11 -23.70
C HIS A 264 -15.66 -24.18 -22.50
N GLY A 265 -15.34 -23.04 -21.91
CA GLY A 265 -14.52 -22.98 -20.72
C GLY A 265 -14.88 -21.78 -19.86
N LYS A 266 -14.53 -21.87 -18.59
CA LYS A 266 -14.71 -20.76 -17.64
C LYS A 266 -13.35 -20.31 -17.12
N VAL A 267 -13.08 -19.02 -17.18
CA VAL A 267 -11.89 -18.42 -16.59
C VAL A 267 -11.84 -18.75 -15.09
N VAL A 268 -10.72 -19.28 -14.64
CA VAL A 268 -10.50 -19.63 -13.23
C VAL A 268 -10.19 -18.35 -12.45
N THR A 269 -11.01 -18.08 -11.44
CA THR A 269 -10.85 -17.00 -10.47
C THR A 269 -10.25 -17.53 -9.17
N TYR A 270 -9.58 -16.66 -8.42
CA TYR A 270 -9.18 -16.93 -7.03
C TYR A 270 -10.32 -16.52 -6.08
N ASP A 271 -11.50 -17.14 -6.21
CA ASP A 271 -12.66 -16.89 -5.35
C ASP A 271 -12.54 -17.62 -4.01
N LEU A 272 -11.48 -17.30 -3.26
CA LEU A 272 -11.36 -17.71 -1.87
C LEU A 272 -12.15 -16.71 -1.01
N PRO A 273 -13.13 -17.16 -0.20
CA PRO A 273 -13.97 -16.25 0.57
C PRO A 273 -13.15 -15.53 1.63
N PHE A 274 -13.54 -14.29 1.92
CA PHE A 274 -13.16 -13.61 3.15
C PHE A 274 -14.27 -13.83 4.21
N PRO A 275 -13.92 -14.21 5.46
CA PRO A 275 -12.58 -14.52 5.95
C PRO A 275 -12.06 -15.88 5.46
N LEU A 276 -10.78 -15.93 5.08
CA LEU A 276 -10.08 -17.17 4.70
C LEU A 276 -9.77 -18.03 5.94
N ALA A 277 -9.31 -17.37 7.01
CA ALA A 277 -9.08 -17.96 8.32
C ALA A 277 -9.34 -16.91 9.40
N SER A 278 -10.34 -17.16 10.26
CA SER A 278 -10.73 -16.22 11.33
C SER A 278 -9.80 -16.34 12.54
N GLY A 279 -9.34 -15.21 13.08
CA GLY A 279 -8.39 -15.15 14.20
C GLY A 279 -6.95 -15.52 13.81
N TYR A 280 -6.62 -15.45 12.52
CA TYR A 280 -5.28 -15.62 12.00
C TYR A 280 -4.85 -14.32 11.31
N ALA A 281 -3.95 -13.59 11.96
CA ALA A 281 -3.38 -12.35 11.49
C ALA A 281 -1.99 -12.59 10.86
N ASP A 282 -1.47 -11.57 10.18
CA ASP A 282 -0.11 -11.57 9.60
C ASP A 282 0.19 -12.83 8.74
N PRO A 283 -0.66 -13.17 7.75
CA PRO A 283 -0.63 -14.46 7.08
C PRO A 283 0.52 -14.60 6.08
N VAL A 284 1.19 -15.75 6.07
CA VAL A 284 2.20 -16.13 5.07
C VAL A 284 1.94 -17.54 4.54
N ILE A 285 2.02 -17.69 3.21
CA ILE A 285 2.01 -19.00 2.55
C ILE A 285 3.35 -19.27 1.87
N LEU A 286 3.83 -20.50 2.02
CA LEU A 286 5.02 -21.02 1.35
C LEU A 286 4.65 -22.26 0.51
N PRO A 287 4.76 -22.18 -0.83
CA PRO A 287 4.89 -23.37 -1.67
C PRO A 287 6.27 -24.00 -1.47
N TRP A 288 6.32 -25.24 -0.99
CA TRP A 288 7.58 -25.95 -0.72
C TRP A 288 7.44 -27.44 -1.00
N ASN A 289 8.36 -28.00 -1.80
CA ASN A 289 8.42 -29.42 -2.14
C ASN A 289 7.07 -30.03 -2.60
N GLY A 290 6.32 -29.29 -3.43
CA GLY A 290 5.04 -29.74 -4.00
C GLY A 290 3.85 -29.66 -3.04
N ARG A 291 3.99 -29.00 -1.88
CA ARG A 291 2.91 -28.75 -0.92
C ARG A 291 2.84 -27.27 -0.59
N TYR A 292 1.74 -26.85 0.03
CA TYR A 292 1.56 -25.51 0.58
C TYR A 292 1.64 -25.56 2.09
N TYR A 293 2.28 -24.55 2.67
CA TYR A 293 2.37 -24.33 4.11
C TYR A 293 1.82 -22.96 4.45
N PHE A 294 1.08 -22.85 5.55
CA PHE A 294 0.52 -21.59 6.04
C PHE A 294 0.89 -21.38 7.50
N LEU A 295 1.31 -20.17 7.84
CA LEU A 295 1.47 -19.72 9.21
C LEU A 295 0.99 -18.27 9.34
N ALA A 296 0.72 -17.87 10.57
CA ALA A 296 0.14 -16.59 10.92
C ALA A 296 0.31 -16.35 12.41
N THR A 297 0.17 -15.09 12.85
CA THR A 297 -0.14 -14.78 14.23
C THR A 297 -1.50 -15.38 14.60
N ASN A 298 -1.53 -16.25 15.62
CA ASN A 298 -2.75 -16.93 16.02
C ASN A 298 -3.45 -16.21 17.19
N ASP A 299 -4.36 -15.30 16.86
CA ASP A 299 -5.16 -14.55 17.84
C ASP A 299 -6.08 -15.48 18.65
N ASN A 300 -6.43 -16.66 18.13
CA ASN A 300 -7.28 -17.64 18.82
C ASN A 300 -6.63 -18.27 20.07
N VAL A 301 -5.32 -18.14 20.21
CA VAL A 301 -4.54 -18.68 21.35
C VAL A 301 -3.75 -17.58 22.06
N ASN A 302 -4.25 -16.35 22.04
CA ASN A 302 -3.60 -15.16 22.64
C ASN A 302 -2.18 -14.92 22.12
N ASN A 303 -1.92 -15.24 20.85
CA ASN A 303 -0.60 -15.06 20.22
C ASN A 303 0.52 -15.84 20.92
N ILE A 304 0.19 -17.02 21.45
CA ILE A 304 1.15 -17.94 22.09
C ILE A 304 1.43 -19.10 21.15
N GLY A 305 2.70 -19.27 20.80
CA GLY A 305 3.19 -20.31 19.90
C GLY A 305 3.12 -19.95 18.41
N ILE A 306 3.82 -20.74 17.60
CA ILE A 306 3.80 -20.68 16.13
C ILE A 306 3.21 -21.99 15.63
N TYR A 307 2.16 -21.86 14.82
CA TYR A 307 1.41 -22.96 14.24
C TYR A 307 1.63 -22.97 12.73
N VAL A 308 1.76 -24.16 12.15
CA VAL A 308 1.85 -24.34 10.70
C VAL A 308 0.76 -25.27 10.24
N ARG A 309 0.10 -24.91 9.14
CA ARG A 309 -0.76 -25.80 8.36
C ARG A 309 -0.04 -26.33 7.14
N VAL A 310 -0.43 -27.52 6.69
CA VAL A 310 0.05 -28.11 5.44
C VAL A 310 -1.08 -28.70 4.62
N ALA A 311 -1.01 -28.54 3.30
CA ALA A 311 -1.91 -29.21 2.36
C ALA A 311 -1.28 -29.35 0.98
N ASP A 312 -1.88 -30.17 0.13
CA ASP A 312 -1.40 -30.38 -1.25
C ASP A 312 -1.94 -29.30 -2.21
N THR A 313 -3.05 -28.65 -1.84
CA THR A 313 -3.62 -27.51 -2.57
C THR A 313 -3.79 -26.30 -1.65
N LEU A 314 -3.86 -25.12 -2.26
CA LEU A 314 -4.10 -23.87 -1.54
C LEU A 314 -5.45 -23.87 -0.81
N GLN A 315 -6.49 -24.41 -1.43
CA GLN A 315 -7.85 -24.48 -0.88
C GLN A 315 -7.89 -25.37 0.37
N ASP A 316 -7.17 -26.50 0.34
CA ASP A 316 -7.16 -27.48 1.42
C ASP A 316 -6.46 -26.99 2.70
N LEU A 317 -5.66 -25.90 2.63
CA LEU A 317 -5.12 -25.23 3.83
C LEU A 317 -6.21 -24.63 4.73
N PHE A 318 -7.37 -24.35 4.16
CA PHE A 318 -8.46 -23.61 4.81
C PHE A 318 -9.77 -24.42 4.87
N ALA A 319 -9.81 -25.59 4.23
CA ALA A 319 -10.95 -26.49 4.30
C ALA A 319 -11.16 -27.05 5.73
N PRO A 320 -12.40 -27.39 6.11
CA PRO A 320 -12.68 -28.08 7.37
C PRO A 320 -11.83 -29.36 7.50
N GLY A 321 -11.16 -29.52 8.64
CA GLY A 321 -10.26 -30.66 8.87
C GLY A 321 -8.82 -30.42 8.39
N PHE A 322 -8.42 -29.17 8.13
CA PHE A 322 -7.04 -28.80 7.87
C PHE A 322 -6.08 -29.42 8.89
N GLN A 323 -4.86 -29.74 8.45
CA GLN A 323 -3.80 -30.26 9.31
C GLN A 323 -3.00 -29.10 9.86
N GLU A 324 -2.87 -29.02 11.19
CA GLU A 324 -2.11 -27.96 11.87
C GLU A 324 -1.22 -28.57 12.97
N ALA A 325 -0.01 -28.03 13.12
CA ALA A 325 0.93 -28.42 14.16
C ALA A 325 1.55 -27.20 14.83
N VAL A 326 1.79 -27.31 16.14
CA VAL A 326 2.63 -26.36 16.89
C VAL A 326 4.09 -26.69 16.61
N ILE A 327 4.84 -25.74 16.07
CA ILE A 327 6.26 -25.91 15.75
C ILE A 327 7.17 -25.16 16.73
N LEU A 328 6.63 -24.17 17.43
CA LEU A 328 7.26 -23.49 18.56
C LEU A 328 6.17 -23.17 19.58
N ASP A 329 6.35 -23.57 20.83
CA ASP A 329 5.36 -23.35 21.90
C ASP A 329 5.95 -22.43 22.99
N LEU A 330 5.11 -22.03 23.94
CA LEU A 330 5.53 -21.37 25.17
C LEU A 330 6.66 -22.17 25.82
N ASN A 331 7.75 -21.48 26.13
CA ASN A 331 8.90 -22.08 26.78
C ASN A 331 9.47 -21.13 27.83
N GLU A 332 9.23 -21.44 29.11
CA GLU A 332 9.72 -20.61 30.21
C GLU A 332 11.23 -20.63 30.39
N GLU A 333 11.89 -21.74 30.04
CA GLU A 333 13.34 -21.90 30.17
C GLU A 333 14.08 -21.04 29.16
N LEU A 334 13.57 -20.98 27.92
CA LEU A 334 14.07 -20.11 26.86
C LEU A 334 13.53 -18.68 26.94
N ASN A 335 12.64 -18.40 27.90
CA ASN A 335 11.97 -17.11 28.08
C ASN A 335 11.18 -16.67 26.82
N PHE A 336 10.50 -17.61 26.16
CA PHE A 336 9.52 -17.36 25.11
C PHE A 336 8.13 -17.52 25.71
N ILE A 337 7.54 -16.39 26.12
CA ILE A 337 6.36 -16.37 26.98
C ILE A 337 5.15 -15.77 26.29
N GLN A 338 5.35 -14.74 25.48
CA GLN A 338 4.27 -13.94 24.90
C GLN A 338 4.67 -13.36 23.55
N THR A 339 3.68 -12.78 22.86
CA THR A 339 3.86 -12.01 21.63
C THR A 339 4.61 -12.78 20.53
N PHE A 340 4.19 -14.03 20.27
CA PHE A 340 4.68 -14.83 19.14
C PHE A 340 4.02 -14.27 17.88
N TRP A 341 4.63 -13.22 17.33
CA TRP A 341 4.03 -12.38 16.31
C TRP A 341 4.71 -12.54 14.98
N ALA A 342 3.89 -12.43 13.93
CA ALA A 342 4.26 -12.31 12.53
C ALA A 342 5.35 -13.30 12.11
N PRO A 343 5.11 -14.62 12.26
CA PRO A 343 6.02 -15.59 11.67
C PRO A 343 6.02 -15.46 10.14
N GLU A 344 7.19 -15.56 9.51
CA GLU A 344 7.36 -15.52 8.06
C GLU A 344 8.29 -16.63 7.59
N PHE A 345 7.88 -17.37 6.55
CA PHE A 345 8.75 -18.31 5.86
C PHE A 345 9.73 -17.58 4.93
N HIS A 346 11.02 -17.89 5.02
CA HIS A 346 12.05 -17.34 4.12
C HIS A 346 13.07 -18.39 3.71
N VAL A 347 13.45 -18.39 2.43
CA VAL A 347 14.58 -19.17 1.93
C VAL A 347 15.80 -18.26 1.87
N ILE A 348 16.77 -18.50 2.75
CA ILE A 348 17.99 -17.70 2.89
C ILE A 348 19.19 -18.61 2.63
N GLY A 349 20.01 -18.31 1.63
CA GLY A 349 21.16 -19.17 1.28
C GLY A 349 20.80 -20.60 0.89
N GLY A 350 19.57 -20.84 0.40
CA GLY A 350 19.06 -22.17 0.05
C GLY A 350 18.47 -22.97 1.22
N GLU A 351 18.45 -22.40 2.42
CA GLU A 351 17.93 -23.04 3.63
C GLU A 351 16.64 -22.37 4.08
N LEU A 352 15.70 -23.13 4.65
CA LEU A 352 14.41 -22.60 5.09
C LEU A 352 14.50 -22.06 6.53
N TYR A 353 14.01 -20.84 6.71
CA TYR A 353 13.92 -20.14 7.98
C TYR A 353 12.48 -19.72 8.28
N ILE A 354 12.18 -19.58 9.57
CA ILE A 354 11.06 -18.78 10.05
C ILE A 354 11.61 -17.58 10.81
N LEU A 355 11.28 -16.38 10.37
CA LEU A 355 11.55 -15.12 11.04
C LEU A 355 10.30 -14.71 11.82
N PHE A 356 10.43 -14.19 13.04
CA PHE A 356 9.29 -13.84 13.89
C PHE A 356 9.71 -12.91 15.02
N ALA A 357 8.74 -12.34 15.73
CA ALA A 357 8.98 -11.66 17.00
C ALA A 357 8.50 -12.51 18.18
N VAL A 358 9.22 -12.49 19.30
CA VAL A 358 8.79 -13.13 20.54
C VAL A 358 9.27 -12.34 21.75
N GLY A 359 8.43 -12.32 22.79
CA GLY A 359 8.66 -11.63 24.06
C GLY A 359 8.81 -12.60 25.23
N GLY A 360 9.52 -12.15 26.26
CA GLY A 360 9.70 -12.89 27.50
C GLY A 360 8.76 -12.48 28.62
N LYS A 361 9.12 -12.80 29.87
CA LYS A 361 8.34 -12.41 31.06
C LYS A 361 8.12 -10.90 31.17
N VAL A 362 9.12 -10.11 30.74
CA VAL A 362 8.99 -8.67 30.56
C VAL A 362 8.55 -8.41 29.12
N TRP A 363 7.47 -7.65 28.97
CA TRP A 363 6.94 -7.29 27.66
C TRP A 363 7.97 -6.48 26.86
N GLY A 364 8.21 -6.89 25.62
CA GLY A 364 9.21 -6.28 24.75
C GLY A 364 9.62 -7.23 23.62
N PRO A 365 8.72 -7.59 22.69
CA PRO A 365 9.00 -8.49 21.57
C PRO A 365 10.25 -8.10 20.79
N GLN A 366 11.04 -9.10 20.41
CA GLN A 366 12.28 -8.94 19.65
C GLN A 366 12.33 -9.89 18.46
N CYS A 367 13.00 -9.47 17.36
CA CYS A 367 13.16 -10.29 16.18
C CYS A 367 14.06 -11.50 16.47
N HIS A 368 13.56 -12.67 16.12
CA HIS A 368 14.25 -13.95 16.17
C HIS A 368 14.11 -14.65 14.81
N LEU A 369 14.98 -15.62 14.57
CA LEU A 369 14.85 -16.57 13.49
C LEU A 369 15.12 -17.99 13.98
N MET A 370 14.53 -18.97 13.32
CA MET A 370 14.87 -20.38 13.47
C MET A 370 14.96 -21.06 12.11
N LYS A 371 15.82 -22.06 11.99
CA LYS A 371 16.16 -22.73 10.75
C LYS A 371 15.59 -24.15 10.74
N LEU A 372 15.05 -24.60 9.62
CA LEU A 372 14.71 -26.01 9.42
C LEU A 372 16.00 -26.82 9.29
N ASN A 373 16.15 -27.88 10.08
CA ASN A 373 17.31 -28.75 10.00
C ASN A 373 17.35 -29.49 8.64
N PRO A 374 18.53 -29.83 8.09
CA PRO A 374 18.63 -30.54 6.83
C PRO A 374 17.81 -31.84 6.80
N GLY A 375 16.90 -31.97 5.83
CA GLY A 375 15.99 -33.11 5.71
C GLY A 375 14.83 -33.13 6.72
N GLY A 376 14.65 -32.04 7.47
CA GLY A 376 13.59 -31.88 8.45
C GLY A 376 12.20 -31.74 7.84
N ASP A 377 11.20 -32.03 8.65
CA ASP A 377 9.77 -31.87 8.35
C ASP A 377 9.26 -30.56 8.98
N ILE A 378 8.75 -29.64 8.15
CA ILE A 378 8.22 -28.34 8.58
C ILE A 378 7.19 -28.49 9.72
N MET A 379 6.41 -29.57 9.73
CA MET A 379 5.35 -29.81 10.71
C MET A 379 5.85 -30.36 12.06
N LYS A 380 7.17 -30.59 12.23
CA LYS A 380 7.74 -31.16 13.45
C LYS A 380 8.60 -30.14 14.18
N ALA A 381 8.18 -29.75 15.38
CA ALA A 381 8.92 -28.83 16.24
C ALA A 381 10.40 -29.23 16.45
N GLY A 382 10.68 -30.53 16.63
CA GLY A 382 12.04 -31.04 16.84
C GLY A 382 12.98 -30.95 15.62
N ASP A 383 12.43 -30.68 14.44
CA ASP A 383 13.20 -30.51 13.21
C ASP A 383 13.60 -29.05 12.97
N TRP A 384 13.18 -28.12 13.83
CA TRP A 384 13.62 -26.72 13.81
C TRP A 384 14.78 -26.49 14.80
N SER A 385 15.71 -25.62 14.43
CA SER A 385 16.76 -25.16 15.33
C SER A 385 16.16 -24.33 16.47
N THR A 386 16.89 -24.23 17.59
CA THR A 386 16.53 -23.27 18.63
C THR A 386 16.47 -21.85 18.06
N PRO A 387 15.43 -21.06 18.36
CA PRO A 387 15.35 -19.68 17.90
C PRO A 387 16.53 -18.82 18.38
N VAL A 388 17.04 -17.99 17.48
CA VAL A 388 18.17 -17.09 17.71
C VAL A 388 17.71 -15.65 17.54
N ARG A 389 17.95 -14.81 18.56
CA ARG A 389 17.70 -13.37 18.47
C ARG A 389 18.63 -12.73 17.46
N VAL A 390 18.08 -11.88 16.59
CA VAL A 390 18.86 -11.13 15.61
C VAL A 390 19.66 -10.00 16.30
N LYS A 391 20.89 -9.78 15.84
CA LYS A 391 21.88 -8.89 16.47
C LYS A 391 22.56 -7.99 15.47
N ARG A 392 23.10 -6.88 15.96
CA ARG A 392 24.00 -5.98 15.21
C ARG A 392 25.36 -6.63 14.99
N MET A 393 26.18 -6.02 14.13
CA MET A 393 27.54 -6.46 13.80
C MET A 393 28.43 -6.67 15.04
N ASP A 394 28.27 -5.85 16.07
CA ASP A 394 29.04 -5.91 17.32
C ASP A 394 28.50 -6.96 18.32
N GLY A 395 27.48 -7.72 17.94
CA GLY A 395 26.83 -8.74 18.77
C GLY A 395 25.81 -8.18 19.77
N THR A 396 25.58 -6.87 19.80
CA THR A 396 24.53 -6.27 20.63
C THR A 396 23.14 -6.47 20.01
N PRO A 397 22.06 -6.36 20.82
CA PRO A 397 20.71 -6.38 20.27
C PRO A 397 20.44 -5.29 19.23
N LEU A 398 19.49 -5.51 18.32
CA LEU A 398 19.05 -4.52 17.34
C LEU A 398 18.67 -3.17 17.96
N ALA A 399 18.04 -3.20 19.13
CA ALA A 399 17.72 -2.03 19.92
C ALA A 399 18.05 -2.26 21.40
N ALA A 400 18.52 -1.19 22.07
CA ALA A 400 18.79 -1.21 23.50
C ALA A 400 17.50 -1.26 24.34
N ASP A 401 16.43 -0.65 23.83
CA ASP A 401 15.11 -0.59 24.42
C ASP A 401 14.02 -0.46 23.35
N GLY A 402 12.77 -0.71 23.74
CA GLY A 402 11.63 -0.78 22.82
C GLY A 402 11.42 -2.18 22.25
N ILE A 403 10.70 -2.24 21.12
CA ILE A 403 10.35 -3.49 20.43
C ILE A 403 10.97 -3.53 19.05
N THR A 404 11.32 -4.72 18.59
CA THR A 404 11.66 -5.00 17.19
C THR A 404 10.81 -6.16 16.73
N LEU A 405 10.08 -5.99 15.64
CA LEU A 405 9.12 -6.96 15.13
C LEU A 405 9.08 -6.97 13.60
N ASP A 406 8.34 -7.92 13.04
CA ASP A 406 7.99 -8.00 11.62
C ASP A 406 9.22 -7.98 10.72
N MET A 407 10.20 -8.84 11.04
CA MET A 407 11.40 -8.91 10.23
C MET A 407 11.14 -9.77 9.00
N THR A 408 11.33 -9.16 7.84
CA THR A 408 11.30 -9.83 6.54
C THR A 408 12.68 -9.84 5.91
N TYR A 409 12.90 -10.76 4.96
CA TYR A 409 14.13 -10.90 4.21
C TYR A 409 13.88 -10.72 2.70
N PHE A 410 14.82 -10.10 2.00
CA PHE A 410 14.89 -10.19 0.54
C PHE A 410 16.33 -10.20 0.04
N LYS A 411 16.49 -10.69 -1.19
CA LYS A 411 17.74 -10.59 -1.95
C LYS A 411 17.49 -9.92 -3.29
N ALA A 412 18.12 -8.79 -3.52
CA ALA A 412 18.05 -8.05 -4.78
C ALA A 412 19.46 -7.68 -5.24
N ASP A 413 19.74 -7.88 -6.52
CA ASP A 413 20.98 -7.44 -7.19
C ASP A 413 22.27 -7.89 -6.49
N GLY A 414 22.23 -9.11 -5.92
CA GLY A 414 23.35 -9.71 -5.19
C GLY A 414 23.43 -9.31 -3.71
N THR A 415 22.59 -8.39 -3.24
CA THR A 415 22.54 -7.90 -1.86
C THR A 415 21.43 -8.58 -1.08
N SER A 416 21.79 -9.20 0.04
CA SER A 416 20.86 -9.81 1.00
C SER A 416 20.55 -8.82 2.13
N CYS A 417 19.27 -8.53 2.32
CA CYS A 417 18.78 -7.52 3.25
C CYS A 417 17.69 -8.07 4.16
N VAL A 418 17.62 -7.50 5.36
CA VAL A 418 16.45 -7.62 6.25
C VAL A 418 15.84 -6.26 6.50
N VAL A 419 14.51 -6.23 6.61
CA VAL A 419 13.73 -5.04 6.95
C VAL A 419 12.87 -5.39 8.16
N TRP A 420 12.78 -4.50 9.13
CA TRP A 420 11.98 -4.74 10.34
C TRP A 420 11.38 -3.45 10.89
N SER A 421 10.39 -3.60 11.77
CA SER A 421 9.77 -2.50 12.50
C SER A 421 10.43 -2.28 13.85
N TYR A 422 10.65 -1.02 14.21
CA TYR A 422 11.17 -0.60 15.52
C TYR A 422 10.31 0.51 16.13
N ARG A 423 9.97 0.36 17.43
CA ARG A 423 9.24 1.37 18.20
C ARG A 423 9.75 1.46 19.63
N LYS A 424 9.80 2.68 20.17
CA LYS A 424 10.19 2.96 21.55
C LYS A 424 9.21 3.93 22.20
N GLY A 425 9.13 3.87 23.54
CA GLY A 425 8.33 4.83 24.32
C GLY A 425 6.82 4.60 24.22
N ILE A 426 6.40 3.38 23.84
CA ILE A 426 4.99 3.01 23.60
C ILE A 426 4.12 3.41 24.78
N GLY A 427 3.04 4.15 24.50
CA GLY A 427 2.08 4.60 25.50
C GLY A 427 2.59 5.72 26.41
N THR A 428 3.71 6.37 26.06
CA THR A 428 4.26 7.52 26.78
C THR A 428 4.30 8.75 25.87
N PRO A 429 4.50 9.97 26.41
CA PRO A 429 4.75 11.16 25.59
C PRO A 429 6.03 11.11 24.73
N LEU A 430 6.86 10.07 24.86
CA LEU A 430 8.10 9.85 24.09
C LEU A 430 7.94 8.72 23.06
N ASP A 431 6.70 8.40 22.69
CA ASP A 431 6.40 7.39 21.68
C ASP A 431 6.96 7.83 20.31
N THR A 432 7.83 7.00 19.75
CA THR A 432 8.47 7.29 18.45
C THR A 432 7.56 6.95 17.27
N GLY A 433 6.47 6.21 17.51
CA GLY A 433 5.81 5.42 16.48
C GLY A 433 6.68 4.25 15.99
N SER A 434 6.06 3.30 15.29
CA SER A 434 6.78 2.21 14.63
C SER A 434 7.41 2.70 13.34
N MET A 435 8.68 2.40 13.13
CA MET A 435 9.49 2.84 12.00
C MET A 435 10.14 1.64 11.31
N LEU A 436 10.31 1.71 9.99
CA LEU A 436 11.00 0.68 9.25
C LEU A 436 12.50 0.93 9.20
N TYR A 437 13.28 -0.09 9.50
CA TYR A 437 14.73 -0.10 9.36
C TYR A 437 15.16 -1.17 8.37
N ILE A 438 16.25 -0.92 7.65
CA ILE A 438 16.88 -1.86 6.72
C ILE A 438 18.36 -2.04 7.06
N ALA A 439 18.87 -3.26 6.88
CA ALA A 439 20.30 -3.57 6.97
C ALA A 439 20.65 -4.78 6.09
N THR A 440 21.92 -4.94 5.76
CA THR A 440 22.41 -6.12 5.04
C THR A 440 22.70 -7.28 6.01
N VAL A 441 22.67 -8.50 5.49
CA VAL A 441 23.03 -9.74 6.19
C VAL A 441 23.90 -10.64 5.31
N ASP A 442 24.65 -11.56 5.93
CA ASP A 442 25.28 -12.68 5.24
C ASP A 442 24.31 -13.88 5.27
N GLU A 443 24.05 -14.51 4.13
CA GLU A 443 23.18 -15.68 4.02
C GLU A 443 23.68 -16.88 4.84
N ALA A 444 25.00 -16.96 5.11
CA ALA A 444 25.56 -18.00 5.98
C ALA A 444 25.29 -17.75 7.47
N ASN A 445 24.98 -16.52 7.86
CA ASN A 445 24.65 -16.15 9.24
C ASN A 445 23.64 -14.99 9.30
N PRO A 446 22.37 -15.22 8.91
CA PRO A 446 21.37 -14.15 8.80
C PRO A 446 20.92 -13.58 10.14
N ALA A 447 21.36 -14.16 11.27
CA ALA A 447 21.05 -13.67 12.61
C ALA A 447 21.95 -12.49 13.04
N VAL A 448 22.95 -12.13 12.24
CA VAL A 448 23.87 -11.02 12.52
C VAL A 448 23.90 -10.08 11.33
N LEU A 449 23.55 -8.81 11.55
CA LEU A 449 23.64 -7.78 10.54
C LEU A 449 25.09 -7.61 10.06
N THR A 450 25.27 -7.23 8.80
CA THR A 450 26.57 -6.91 8.17
C THR A 450 26.71 -5.42 7.85
N SER A 451 25.70 -4.60 8.15
CA SER A 451 25.72 -3.14 8.11
C SER A 451 25.11 -2.53 9.36
N GLU A 452 25.28 -1.22 9.52
CA GLU A 452 24.46 -0.46 10.46
C GLU A 452 23.00 -0.40 9.99
N PRO A 453 22.02 -0.42 10.91
CA PRO A 453 20.62 -0.15 10.58
C PRO A 453 20.42 1.24 9.97
N VAL A 454 19.74 1.30 8.84
CA VAL A 454 19.30 2.53 8.19
C VAL A 454 17.82 2.73 8.44
N LEU A 455 17.43 3.91 8.94
CA LEU A 455 16.01 4.28 9.04
C LEU A 455 15.45 4.51 7.64
N LEU A 456 14.53 3.64 7.23
CA LEU A 456 13.97 3.62 5.89
C LEU A 456 12.66 4.43 5.78
N SER A 457 11.75 4.28 6.75
CA SER A 457 10.47 4.99 6.73
C SER A 457 9.93 5.30 8.13
N ARG A 458 9.18 6.41 8.21
CA ARG A 458 8.41 6.86 9.37
C ARG A 458 6.93 7.07 8.99
N PRO A 459 5.99 6.85 9.91
CA PRO A 459 4.56 7.11 9.72
C PRO A 459 4.23 8.59 9.80
N LEU A 460 4.51 9.32 8.72
CA LEU A 460 4.39 10.78 8.68
C LEU A 460 3.15 11.26 7.92
N LEU A 461 2.47 10.37 7.20
CA LEU A 461 1.24 10.70 6.48
C LEU A 461 0.02 10.43 7.38
N GLY A 462 -1.04 11.22 7.21
CA GLY A 462 -2.25 11.12 8.05
C GLY A 462 -2.96 9.77 7.99
N TRP A 463 -2.74 8.94 6.97
CA TRP A 463 -3.25 7.57 6.93
C TRP A 463 -2.38 6.56 7.67
N GLU A 464 -1.11 6.89 7.92
CA GLU A 464 -0.17 6.07 8.70
C GLU A 464 -0.22 6.41 10.19
N ASN A 465 -0.61 7.64 10.49
CA ASN A 465 -0.76 8.21 11.82
C ASN A 465 -2.22 8.62 12.05
N VAL A 466 -3.05 7.64 12.42
CA VAL A 466 -4.50 7.81 12.53
C VAL A 466 -5.04 7.10 13.77
N GLN A 467 -6.06 7.69 14.40
CA GLN A 467 -6.71 7.16 15.62
C GLN A 467 -5.74 6.91 16.79
N GLY A 468 -4.66 7.71 16.88
CA GLY A 468 -3.66 7.56 17.92
C GLY A 468 -2.69 6.38 17.70
N THR A 469 -2.74 5.75 16.53
CA THR A 469 -1.78 4.74 16.12
C THR A 469 -0.82 5.33 15.10
N ILE A 470 0.48 5.32 15.43
CA ILE A 470 1.57 5.93 14.67
C ILE A 470 2.44 4.79 14.16
N ASN A 471 2.15 4.27 12.97
CA ASN A 471 2.64 2.93 12.59
C ASN A 471 3.19 2.83 11.18
N ASN A 472 4.43 2.36 11.05
CA ASN A 472 4.91 1.63 9.88
C ASN A 472 5.45 0.28 10.37
N GLU A 473 4.81 -0.82 9.98
CA GLU A 473 5.19 -2.18 10.36
C GLU A 473 4.84 -3.19 9.25
N GLY A 474 5.01 -4.49 9.49
CA GLY A 474 4.73 -5.55 8.52
C GLY A 474 5.35 -5.32 7.13
N PRO A 475 6.66 -4.99 7.01
CA PRO A 475 7.29 -4.86 5.71
C PRO A 475 7.29 -6.22 5.01
N TYR A 476 6.93 -6.28 3.72
CA TYR A 476 7.07 -7.49 2.92
C TYR A 476 7.48 -7.16 1.48
N PRO A 477 8.57 -7.77 0.95
CA PRO A 477 9.14 -7.44 -0.34
C PRO A 477 8.35 -8.06 -1.51
N LEU A 478 8.22 -7.32 -2.60
CA LEU A 478 7.80 -7.82 -3.92
C LEU A 478 8.82 -7.38 -4.96
N LEU A 479 9.54 -8.33 -5.54
CA LEU A 479 10.59 -8.08 -6.50
C LEU A 479 10.06 -8.27 -7.92
N THR A 480 10.24 -7.25 -8.75
CA THR A 480 9.98 -7.30 -10.19
C THR A 480 11.31 -7.21 -10.95
N GLU A 481 11.26 -7.34 -12.28
CA GLU A 481 12.45 -7.18 -13.13
C GLU A 481 13.05 -5.77 -13.03
N ASP A 482 12.23 -4.75 -12.79
CA ASP A 482 12.64 -3.34 -12.85
C ASP A 482 12.67 -2.63 -11.49
N THR A 483 11.97 -3.15 -10.49
CA THR A 483 11.80 -2.49 -9.18
C THR A 483 11.77 -3.48 -8.02
N VAL A 484 12.40 -3.13 -6.91
CA VAL A 484 12.16 -3.73 -5.59
C VAL A 484 11.07 -2.90 -4.90
N TYR A 485 9.94 -3.53 -4.63
CA TYR A 485 8.90 -2.95 -3.80
C TYR A 485 8.98 -3.53 -2.39
N ILE A 486 8.71 -2.70 -1.38
CA ILE A 486 8.43 -3.13 -0.01
C ILE A 486 7.03 -2.63 0.31
N ALA A 487 6.09 -3.56 0.40
CA ALA A 487 4.80 -3.26 0.99
C ALA A 487 5.02 -3.10 2.49
N TYR A 488 4.30 -2.19 3.12
CA TYR A 488 4.29 -2.05 4.58
C TYR A 488 2.91 -1.59 5.02
N SER A 489 2.63 -1.73 6.31
CA SER A 489 1.34 -1.35 6.85
C SER A 489 1.43 -0.14 7.77
N GLY A 490 0.40 0.70 7.74
CA GLY A 490 0.26 1.86 8.61
C GLY A 490 -1.17 2.08 9.08
N GLY A 491 -1.35 2.97 10.06
CA GLY A 491 -2.62 3.17 10.74
C GLY A 491 -2.85 2.16 11.86
N ALA A 492 -4.12 1.92 12.21
CA ALA A 492 -4.48 1.12 13.39
C ALA A 492 -4.39 -0.39 13.13
N ALA A 493 -3.31 -1.05 13.56
CA ALA A 493 -3.00 -2.48 13.33
C ALA A 493 -4.06 -3.53 13.71
N THR A 494 -5.11 -3.12 14.44
CA THR A 494 -6.22 -3.98 14.86
C THR A 494 -7.57 -3.30 14.59
N GLY A 495 -7.62 -2.29 13.73
CA GLY A 495 -8.84 -1.55 13.42
C GLY A 495 -8.99 -1.23 11.93
N TYR A 496 -10.19 -0.80 11.56
CA TYR A 496 -10.58 -0.56 10.16
C TYR A 496 -9.69 0.44 9.39
N THR A 497 -8.94 1.31 10.08
CA THR A 497 -8.07 2.31 9.44
C THR A 497 -6.70 1.77 9.05
N TYR A 498 -6.38 0.51 9.37
CA TYR A 498 -5.17 -0.13 8.88
C TYR A 498 -5.14 -0.16 7.35
N ALA A 499 -3.95 0.06 6.79
CA ALA A 499 -3.77 0.18 5.36
C ALA A 499 -2.36 -0.25 4.94
N VAL A 500 -2.22 -0.74 3.71
CA VAL A 500 -0.95 -1.10 3.10
C VAL A 500 -0.46 0.04 2.22
N GLY A 501 0.80 0.45 2.35
CA GLY A 501 1.49 1.37 1.45
C GLY A 501 2.69 0.73 0.75
N TRP A 502 3.35 1.51 -0.12
CA TRP A 502 4.53 1.08 -0.87
C TRP A 502 5.75 1.96 -0.56
N LEU A 503 6.89 1.30 -0.40
CA LEU A 503 8.20 1.85 -0.73
C LEU A 503 8.69 1.18 -2.01
N SER A 504 9.40 1.90 -2.87
CA SER A 504 9.97 1.35 -4.09
C SER A 504 11.37 1.91 -4.38
N ILE A 505 12.22 1.06 -4.94
CA ILE A 505 13.54 1.43 -5.46
C ILE A 505 13.78 0.69 -6.78
N PRO A 506 14.29 1.36 -7.84
CA PRO A 506 14.65 0.68 -9.08
C PRO A 506 15.71 -0.42 -8.84
N ARG A 507 15.70 -1.49 -9.66
CA ARG A 507 16.77 -2.49 -9.63
C ARG A 507 18.14 -1.83 -9.83
N GLY A 508 19.14 -2.32 -9.11
CA GLY A 508 20.49 -1.76 -9.08
C GLY A 508 20.64 -0.50 -8.23
N GLY A 509 19.57 0.01 -7.61
CA GLY A 509 19.66 1.09 -6.63
C GLY A 509 20.34 0.65 -5.33
N ASP A 510 20.96 1.61 -4.62
CA ASP A 510 21.54 1.35 -3.31
C ASP A 510 20.43 1.25 -2.25
N VAL A 511 20.12 0.01 -1.84
CA VAL A 511 19.08 -0.28 -0.85
C VAL A 511 19.36 0.30 0.54
N LEU A 512 20.61 0.66 0.85
CA LEU A 512 20.98 1.31 2.10
C LEU A 512 20.96 2.85 2.02
N ASP A 513 20.76 3.43 0.83
CA ASP A 513 20.49 4.86 0.67
C ASP A 513 18.99 5.12 0.81
N ALA A 514 18.55 5.57 1.99
CA ALA A 514 17.15 5.91 2.24
C ALA A 514 16.60 6.97 1.25
N GLY A 515 17.46 7.83 0.69
CA GLY A 515 17.08 8.83 -0.31
C GLY A 515 16.81 8.26 -1.70
N ALA A 516 17.25 7.03 -1.98
CA ALA A 516 16.98 6.32 -3.23
C ALA A 516 15.59 5.66 -3.26
N TRP A 517 14.95 5.51 -2.10
CA TRP A 517 13.62 4.94 -1.98
C TRP A 517 12.53 5.99 -2.19
N SER A 518 11.51 5.62 -2.97
CA SER A 518 10.29 6.39 -3.16
C SER A 518 9.20 5.85 -2.26
N LYS A 519 8.50 6.73 -1.53
CA LYS A 519 7.35 6.37 -0.69
C LYS A 519 6.05 6.82 -1.35
N ALA A 520 5.10 5.90 -1.52
CA ALA A 520 3.79 6.23 -2.07
C ALA A 520 3.00 7.13 -1.09
N GLY A 521 2.38 8.20 -1.62
CA GLY A 521 1.59 9.15 -0.83
C GLY A 521 0.21 8.61 -0.39
N THR A 522 -0.30 7.60 -1.09
CA THR A 522 -1.61 6.97 -0.85
C THR A 522 -1.44 5.49 -0.55
N PRO A 523 -2.36 4.88 0.24
CA PRO A 523 -2.35 3.45 0.46
C PRO A 523 -2.66 2.67 -0.83
N ALA A 524 -1.98 1.54 -1.00
CA ALA A 524 -2.24 0.52 -2.01
C ALA A 524 -3.45 -0.37 -1.65
N LEU A 525 -3.70 -0.58 -0.35
CA LEU A 525 -4.92 -1.18 0.18
C LEU A 525 -5.40 -0.40 1.40
N SER A 526 -6.70 -0.20 1.49
CA SER A 526 -7.39 0.42 2.61
C SER A 526 -8.82 -0.13 2.71
N TYR A 527 -9.56 0.25 3.74
CA TYR A 527 -10.98 -0.12 3.88
C TYR A 527 -11.93 0.46 2.81
N TYR A 528 -11.43 1.29 1.90
CA TYR A 528 -12.14 1.70 0.68
C TYR A 528 -11.81 0.83 -0.54
N SER A 529 -10.80 -0.03 -0.43
CA SER A 529 -10.30 -0.79 -1.57
C SER A 529 -11.24 -1.93 -1.92
N LEU A 530 -11.68 -2.72 -0.93
CA LEU A 530 -12.49 -3.92 -1.14
C LEU A 530 -13.70 -3.90 -0.21
N ASP A 531 -14.89 -4.11 -0.76
CA ASP A 531 -16.11 -4.12 0.02
C ASP A 531 -16.11 -5.26 1.04
N GLY A 532 -16.51 -4.97 2.27
CA GLY A 532 -16.57 -5.95 3.36
C GLY A 532 -15.22 -6.33 3.98
N VAL A 533 -14.12 -5.69 3.56
CA VAL A 533 -12.78 -5.90 4.10
C VAL A 533 -12.27 -4.60 4.71
N TYR A 534 -12.21 -4.55 6.03
CA TYR A 534 -11.80 -3.36 6.77
C TYR A 534 -10.40 -3.54 7.36
N GLY A 535 -9.59 -2.48 7.39
CA GLY A 535 -8.24 -2.54 7.95
C GLY A 535 -7.31 -3.55 7.26
N PRO A 536 -7.24 -3.64 5.91
CA PRO A 536 -6.32 -4.57 5.27
C PRO A 536 -4.87 -4.22 5.59
N GLY A 537 -4.09 -5.17 6.10
CA GLY A 537 -2.69 -4.96 6.41
C GLY A 537 -1.91 -6.21 6.78
N HIS A 538 -0.66 -5.97 7.17
CA HIS A 538 0.39 -6.96 7.39
C HIS A 538 0.39 -8.03 6.29
N ASN A 539 0.68 -7.58 5.07
CA ASN A 539 0.56 -8.42 3.90
C ASN A 539 1.81 -9.30 3.69
N SER A 540 1.65 -10.34 2.88
CA SER A 540 2.75 -11.10 2.30
C SER A 540 2.47 -11.40 0.83
N PHE A 541 3.51 -11.82 0.12
CA PHE A 541 3.39 -12.25 -1.27
C PHE A 541 3.98 -13.64 -1.46
N PHE A 542 3.35 -14.43 -2.32
CA PHE A 542 3.93 -15.64 -2.87
C PHE A 542 3.49 -15.82 -4.32
N GLN A 543 4.25 -16.64 -5.05
CA GLN A 543 3.87 -17.07 -6.39
C GLN A 543 3.37 -18.51 -6.33
N ASP A 544 2.19 -18.77 -6.89
CA ASP A 544 1.67 -20.14 -6.95
C ASP A 544 2.37 -20.97 -8.04
N THR A 545 1.99 -22.25 -8.15
CA THR A 545 2.55 -23.17 -9.14
C THR A 545 2.31 -22.77 -10.60
N ASP A 546 1.40 -21.83 -10.84
CA ASP A 546 1.05 -21.31 -12.17
C ASP A 546 1.79 -20.00 -12.51
N GLY A 547 2.66 -19.52 -11.63
CA GLY A 547 3.37 -18.27 -11.82
C GLY A 547 2.55 -17.04 -11.40
N THR A 548 1.37 -17.20 -10.81
CA THR A 548 0.53 -16.09 -10.39
C THR A 548 1.01 -15.54 -9.06
N THR A 549 1.33 -14.25 -9.00
CA THR A 549 1.58 -13.55 -7.73
C THR A 549 0.27 -13.33 -6.98
N LEU A 550 0.22 -13.81 -5.74
CA LEU A 550 -0.90 -13.63 -4.82
C LEU A 550 -0.44 -12.76 -3.64
N VAL A 551 -1.35 -11.90 -3.16
CA VAL A 551 -1.20 -11.16 -1.92
C VAL A 551 -2.02 -11.83 -0.84
N LEU A 552 -1.43 -12.11 0.31
CA LEU A 552 -2.17 -12.36 1.54
C LEU A 552 -2.08 -11.14 2.43
N TYR A 553 -3.09 -10.94 3.27
CA TYR A 553 -3.13 -9.89 4.27
C TYR A 553 -4.20 -10.27 5.29
N HIS A 554 -4.26 -9.59 6.43
CA HIS A 554 -5.42 -9.71 7.30
C HIS A 554 -6.32 -8.47 7.20
N GLY A 555 -7.58 -8.64 7.54
CA GLY A 555 -8.54 -7.54 7.72
C GLY A 555 -9.66 -7.95 8.67
N GLU A 556 -10.66 -7.10 8.82
CA GLU A 556 -11.82 -7.28 9.67
C GLU A 556 -13.09 -7.35 8.82
N GLU A 557 -14.08 -8.10 9.27
CA GLU A 557 -15.40 -8.21 8.62
C GLU A 557 -16.31 -7.01 8.88
N GLN A 558 -15.96 -6.16 9.86
CA GLN A 558 -16.76 -5.03 10.30
C GLN A 558 -15.91 -3.78 10.47
N LEU A 559 -16.54 -2.62 10.27
CA LEU A 559 -15.92 -1.32 10.52
C LEU A 559 -15.87 -1.07 12.04
N VAL A 560 -14.84 -1.60 12.70
CA VAL A 560 -14.65 -1.47 14.15
C VAL A 560 -13.23 -0.98 14.47
N LYS A 561 -13.06 -0.39 15.65
CA LYS A 561 -11.75 0.10 16.10
C LYS A 561 -10.80 -1.03 16.52
N HIS A 562 -11.38 -2.12 17.02
CA HIS A 562 -10.70 -3.32 17.47
C HIS A 562 -11.54 -4.53 17.07
N GLY A 563 -11.11 -5.26 16.04
CA GLY A 563 -11.84 -6.41 15.49
C GLY A 563 -11.07 -7.72 15.57
N THR A 564 -11.76 -8.81 15.25
CA THR A 564 -11.09 -10.10 14.96
C THR A 564 -10.41 -9.97 13.61
N ARG A 565 -9.09 -10.08 13.59
CA ARG A 565 -8.31 -10.10 12.35
C ARG A 565 -8.47 -11.46 11.68
N CYS A 566 -8.76 -11.42 10.39
CA CYS A 566 -9.02 -12.57 9.56
C CYS A 566 -8.11 -12.53 8.34
N SER A 567 -7.52 -13.67 7.98
CA SER A 567 -6.72 -13.78 6.76
C SER A 567 -7.58 -13.58 5.52
N ALA A 568 -6.99 -12.99 4.48
CA ALA A 568 -7.55 -12.74 3.16
C ALA A 568 -6.49 -13.01 2.10
N ILE A 569 -6.93 -13.27 0.87
CA ILE A 569 -6.04 -13.53 -0.26
C ILE A 569 -6.71 -13.16 -1.57
N HIS A 570 -5.95 -12.58 -2.48
CA HIS A 570 -6.32 -12.44 -3.90
C HIS A 570 -5.08 -12.21 -4.76
N ARG A 571 -5.30 -12.05 -6.06
CA ARG A 571 -4.23 -11.88 -7.04
C ARG A 571 -3.65 -10.47 -7.04
N VAL A 572 -2.33 -10.34 -7.17
CA VAL A 572 -1.69 -9.07 -7.53
C VAL A 572 -1.84 -8.84 -9.03
N HIS A 573 -2.40 -7.69 -9.40
CA HIS A 573 -2.47 -7.25 -10.79
C HIS A 573 -1.31 -6.32 -11.11
N TYR A 574 -0.81 -6.34 -12.35
CA TYR A 574 0.21 -5.42 -12.80
C TYR A 574 -0.42 -4.51 -13.85
N ASN A 575 -0.38 -3.20 -13.62
CA ASN A 575 -0.98 -2.23 -14.52
C ASN A 575 -0.20 -2.10 -15.83
N SER A 576 -0.64 -1.26 -16.75
CA SER A 576 -0.02 -1.10 -18.07
C SER A 576 1.43 -0.58 -18.05
N ASN A 577 1.90 -0.09 -16.90
CA ASN A 577 3.29 0.31 -16.65
C ASN A 577 4.08 -0.71 -15.82
N GLY A 578 3.53 -1.91 -15.56
CA GLY A 578 4.18 -2.94 -14.75
C GLY A 578 4.16 -2.69 -13.24
N VAL A 579 3.39 -1.71 -12.75
CA VAL A 579 3.27 -1.43 -11.31
C VAL A 579 2.26 -2.39 -10.67
N PRO A 580 2.61 -3.03 -9.53
CA PRO A 580 1.70 -3.93 -8.81
C PRO A 580 0.56 -3.15 -8.15
N LEU A 581 -0.67 -3.50 -8.53
CA LEU A 581 -1.92 -3.06 -7.93
C LEU A 581 -2.47 -4.16 -7.03
N LEU A 582 -2.77 -3.78 -5.79
CA LEU A 582 -3.30 -4.68 -4.77
C LEU A 582 -4.83 -4.59 -4.66
N ASP A 583 -5.49 -3.67 -5.34
CA ASP A 583 -6.92 -3.42 -5.24
C ASP A 583 -7.74 -4.01 -6.41
N VAL A 584 -7.13 -4.76 -7.32
CA VAL A 584 -7.83 -5.44 -8.42
C VAL A 584 -8.23 -6.85 -7.98
N ALA A 585 -9.41 -6.98 -7.36
CA ALA A 585 -9.95 -8.23 -6.87
C ALA A 585 -11.45 -8.39 -7.18
N GLY A 586 -11.99 -9.61 -6.99
CA GLY A 586 -13.40 -9.94 -7.26
C GLY A 586 -13.80 -9.61 -8.70
N GLU A 587 -14.94 -8.94 -8.88
CA GLU A 587 -15.47 -8.55 -10.19
C GLU A 587 -14.56 -7.58 -10.96
N ARG A 588 -13.67 -6.84 -10.26
CA ARG A 588 -12.64 -6.02 -10.93
C ARG A 588 -11.54 -6.86 -11.54
N ASP A 589 -11.25 -8.05 -11.00
CA ASP A 589 -10.24 -8.96 -11.55
C ASP A 589 -10.78 -9.76 -12.74
N VAL A 590 -11.94 -10.38 -12.58
CA VAL A 590 -12.67 -11.08 -13.65
C VAL A 590 -14.16 -10.79 -13.45
N HIS A 591 -14.74 -10.02 -14.37
CA HIS A 591 -16.16 -9.69 -14.29
C HIS A 591 -16.99 -10.91 -14.71
N PRO A 592 -18.11 -11.23 -14.02
CA PRO A 592 -18.94 -12.39 -14.34
C PRO A 592 -19.39 -12.47 -15.80
N ASP A 593 -19.75 -11.33 -16.41
CA ASP A 593 -20.19 -11.25 -17.82
C ASP A 593 -19.11 -11.64 -18.84
N TYR A 594 -17.83 -11.66 -18.44
CA TYR A 594 -16.71 -12.00 -19.33
C TYR A 594 -16.08 -13.35 -18.99
N ALA A 595 -16.49 -14.01 -17.91
CA ALA A 595 -15.81 -15.20 -17.39
C ALA A 595 -15.96 -16.44 -18.28
N ASP A 596 -17.04 -16.55 -19.04
CA ASP A 596 -17.28 -17.68 -19.96
C ASP A 596 -16.60 -17.42 -21.31
N CYS A 597 -15.94 -18.45 -21.84
CA CYS A 597 -15.24 -18.39 -23.12
C CYS A 597 -15.48 -19.65 -23.96
N THR A 598 -15.21 -19.55 -25.26
CA THR A 598 -15.42 -20.64 -26.23
C THR A 598 -14.28 -20.64 -27.24
N ILE A 599 -13.80 -21.84 -27.61
CA ILE A 599 -12.68 -22.05 -28.52
C ILE A 599 -12.96 -23.23 -29.46
N GLN A 600 -12.40 -23.22 -30.67
CA GLN A 600 -12.33 -24.41 -31.53
C GLN A 600 -11.04 -25.19 -31.25
N VAL A 601 -11.17 -26.49 -30.95
CA VAL A 601 -10.02 -27.37 -30.69
C VAL A 601 -9.93 -28.44 -31.74
N THR A 602 -8.80 -28.53 -32.42
CA THR A 602 -8.48 -29.62 -33.35
C THR A 602 -7.59 -30.64 -32.66
N VAL A 603 -8.13 -31.82 -32.39
CA VAL A 603 -7.35 -32.97 -31.92
C VAL A 603 -6.54 -33.51 -33.09
N LEU A 604 -5.23 -33.61 -32.90
CA LEU A 604 -4.29 -34.16 -33.87
C LEU A 604 -3.94 -35.62 -33.53
N ASP A 605 -3.49 -36.37 -34.53
CA ASP A 605 -3.00 -37.76 -34.40
C ASP A 605 -1.83 -37.90 -33.40
#